data_AF-A0A7S4INA5-F1
#
_entry.id   AF-A0A7S4INA5-F1
#
_cell.length_a   1.000
_cell.length_b   1.000
_cell.length_c   1.000
_cell.angle_alpha   90.00
_cell.angle_beta   90.00
_cell.angle_gamma   90.00
#
_symmetry.space_group_name_H-M   'P 1'
#
loop_
_entity.id
_entity.type
_entity.pdbx_description
1 polymer ?
#
loop_
_entity_poly.entity_id
_entity_poly.type
_entity_poly.pdbx_seq_one_letter_code
_entity_poly.pdbx_strand_id
1 'polypeptide(L)'
;MGFKNSTADPRLFSKCDSKTGNIIRLAVYLDDIVVAHNSSKLLDWFKAGFKEKFKSNHLGPLSWFLGIGVDRHADGSITLNQERYVQKLIENFVPNYASSRAHACPCDVSTFEKLGLATSRIERAKMASLPYLKLIGSLLYLSTMTRPDIAYHMSILCSFMRDPSPDCYAAALNLLQY
;
A
#
# COMPACT_ATOMS: atom_id res chain seq x y z
N MET A 1 -12.20 -26.83 -11.64
CA MET A 1 -13.09 -25.64 -11.76
C MET A 1 -12.98 -24.90 -13.10
N GLY A 2 -11.91 -25.12 -13.89
CA GLY A 2 -11.83 -24.61 -15.27
C GLY A 2 -11.50 -23.13 -15.39
N PHE A 3 -10.75 -22.59 -14.43
CA PHE A 3 -10.22 -21.23 -14.52
C PHE A 3 -9.00 -21.19 -15.45
N LYS A 4 -8.83 -20.07 -16.14
CA LYS A 4 -7.64 -19.76 -16.92
C LYS A 4 -6.81 -18.72 -16.19
N ASN A 5 -5.49 -18.89 -16.19
CA ASN A 5 -4.58 -17.89 -15.63
C ASN A 5 -4.42 -16.71 -16.58
N SER A 6 -4.24 -15.52 -16.03
CA SER A 6 -3.86 -14.34 -16.79
C SER A 6 -2.40 -14.46 -17.23
N THR A 7 -2.09 -13.95 -18.43
CA THR A 7 -0.71 -13.83 -18.92
C THR A 7 0.02 -12.64 -18.32
N ALA A 8 -0.72 -11.62 -17.86
CA ALA A 8 -0.16 -10.42 -17.24
C ALA A 8 0.14 -10.60 -15.75
N ASP A 9 -0.65 -11.41 -15.05
CA ASP A 9 -0.45 -11.72 -13.64
C ASP A 9 -0.77 -13.20 -13.37
N PRO A 10 0.24 -14.05 -13.08
CA PRO A 10 0.05 -15.47 -12.80
C PRO A 10 -0.82 -15.79 -11.56
N ARG A 11 -1.16 -14.79 -10.75
CA ARG A 11 -2.04 -14.94 -9.59
C ARG A 11 -3.49 -14.52 -9.87
N LEU A 12 -3.76 -14.04 -11.08
CA LEU A 12 -5.09 -13.64 -11.52
C LEU A 12 -5.71 -14.74 -12.38
N PHE A 13 -6.73 -15.40 -11.84
CA PHE A 13 -7.49 -16.43 -12.53
C PHE A 13 -8.84 -15.87 -13.00
N SER A 14 -9.27 -16.24 -14.20
CA SER A 14 -10.56 -15.81 -14.75
C SER A 14 -11.33 -16.98 -15.34
N LYS A 15 -12.65 -16.93 -15.20
CA LYS A 15 -13.58 -17.81 -15.89
C LYS A 15 -14.72 -16.95 -16.43
N CYS A 16 -14.92 -17.04 -17.74
CA CYS A 16 -15.97 -16.33 -18.46
C CYS A 16 -16.85 -17.35 -19.17
N ASP A 17 -18.17 -17.22 -19.03
CA ASP A 17 -19.14 -17.96 -19.82
C ASP A 17 -19.62 -17.05 -20.96
N SER A 18 -19.24 -17.38 -22.19
CA SER A 18 -19.57 -16.60 -23.38
C SER A 18 -21.05 -16.62 -23.74
N LYS A 19 -21.82 -17.62 -23.27
CA LYS A 19 -23.26 -17.71 -23.56
C LYS A 19 -24.08 -16.82 -22.64
N THR A 20 -23.69 -16.74 -21.36
CA THR A 20 -24.43 -16.00 -20.34
C THR A 20 -23.82 -14.62 -20.03
N GLY A 21 -22.59 -14.35 -20.47
CA GLY A 21 -21.84 -13.14 -20.12
C GLY A 21 -21.36 -13.12 -18.66
N ASN A 22 -21.50 -14.24 -17.94
CA ASN A 22 -21.09 -14.32 -16.54
C ASN A 22 -19.56 -14.40 -16.43
N ILE A 23 -19.01 -13.63 -15.51
CA ILE A 23 -17.57 -13.50 -15.29
C ILE A 23 -17.29 -13.64 -13.79
N ILE A 24 -16.31 -14.47 -13.46
CA ILE A 24 -15.69 -14.55 -12.14
C ILE A 24 -14.17 -14.47 -12.29
N ARG A 25 -13.55 -13.62 -11.47
CA ARG A 25 -12.11 -13.42 -11.39
C ARG A 25 -11.65 -13.66 -9.95
N LEU A 26 -10.51 -14.32 -9.81
CA LEU A 26 -9.87 -14.61 -8.53
C LEU A 26 -8.48 -13.99 -8.57
N ALA A 27 -8.19 -13.09 -7.64
CA ALA A 27 -6.82 -12.65 -7.38
C ALA A 27 -6.34 -13.35 -6.10
N VAL A 28 -5.31 -14.17 -6.23
CA VAL A 28 -4.77 -14.99 -5.13
C VAL A 28 -3.54 -14.30 -4.56
N TYR A 29 -3.51 -14.07 -3.26
CA TYR A 29 -2.33 -13.58 -2.55
C TYR A 29 -2.10 -14.43 -1.31
N LEU A 30 -1.08 -15.31 -1.36
CA LEU A 30 -0.81 -16.29 -0.31
C LEU A 30 -2.10 -17.04 0.07
N ASP A 31 -2.59 -16.84 1.29
CA ASP A 31 -3.78 -17.49 1.84
C ASP A 31 -5.09 -16.72 1.56
N ASP A 32 -4.99 -15.47 1.09
CA ASP A 32 -6.14 -14.61 0.79
C ASP A 32 -6.53 -14.70 -0.70
N ILE A 33 -7.84 -14.78 -0.95
CA ILE A 33 -8.40 -14.79 -2.31
C ILE A 33 -9.45 -13.70 -2.43
N VAL A 34 -9.18 -12.73 -3.31
CA VAL A 34 -10.15 -11.71 -3.68
C VAL A 34 -10.96 -12.22 -4.86
N VAL A 35 -12.29 -12.25 -4.70
CA VAL A 35 -13.22 -12.71 -5.74
C VAL A 35 -13.99 -11.51 -6.29
N ALA A 36 -13.87 -11.28 -7.59
CA ALA A 36 -14.70 -10.34 -8.32
C ALA A 36 -15.65 -11.10 -9.25
N HIS A 37 -16.94 -10.76 -9.23
CA HIS A 37 -17.95 -11.45 -10.02
C HIS A 37 -19.06 -10.49 -10.42
N ASN A 38 -19.79 -10.82 -11.50
CA ASN A 38 -20.98 -10.09 -11.93
C ASN A 38 -22.30 -10.87 -11.65
N SER A 39 -22.21 -12.04 -11.02
CA SER A 39 -23.35 -12.92 -10.73
C SER A 39 -23.21 -13.56 -9.36
N SER A 40 -24.19 -13.36 -8.48
CA SER A 40 -24.20 -13.95 -7.13
C SER A 40 -24.27 -15.48 -7.17
N LYS A 41 -25.05 -16.03 -8.10
CA LYS A 41 -25.13 -17.49 -8.33
C LYS A 41 -23.75 -18.09 -8.66
N LEU A 42 -22.94 -17.35 -9.42
CA LEU A 42 -21.59 -17.80 -9.78
C LEU A 42 -20.64 -17.76 -8.57
N LEU A 43 -20.78 -16.77 -7.68
CA LEU A 43 -20.05 -16.73 -6.42
C LEU A 43 -20.44 -17.91 -5.52
N ASP A 44 -21.74 -18.22 -5.39
CA ASP A 44 -22.21 -19.31 -4.55
C ASP A 44 -21.74 -20.68 -5.05
N TRP A 45 -21.80 -20.91 -6.36
CA TRP A 45 -21.20 -22.09 -7.00
C TRP A 45 -19.71 -22.21 -6.69
N PHE A 46 -18.97 -21.10 -6.82
CA PHE A 46 -17.53 -21.08 -6.53
C PHE A 46 -17.26 -21.40 -5.05
N LYS A 47 -17.97 -20.76 -4.12
CA LYS A 47 -17.83 -20.98 -2.68
C LYS A 47 -18.08 -22.44 -2.30
N ALA A 48 -19.15 -23.05 -2.81
CA ALA A 48 -19.48 -24.44 -2.56
C ALA A 48 -18.35 -25.37 -3.02
N GLY A 49 -17.97 -25.27 -4.29
CA GLY A 49 -16.91 -26.12 -4.83
C GLY A 49 -15.52 -25.86 -4.22
N PHE A 50 -15.26 -24.63 -3.75
CA PHE A 50 -13.97 -24.29 -3.15
C PHE A 50 -13.86 -24.88 -1.75
N LYS A 51 -14.95 -24.81 -0.97
CA LYS A 51 -15.05 -25.39 0.37
C LYS A 51 -14.96 -26.92 0.39
N GLU A 52 -15.36 -27.59 -0.68
CA GLU A 52 -15.20 -29.04 -0.83
C GLU A 52 -13.72 -29.46 -0.89
N LYS A 53 -12.84 -28.60 -1.41
CA LYS A 53 -11.42 -28.91 -1.63
C LYS A 53 -10.50 -28.27 -0.62
N PHE A 54 -10.88 -27.12 -0.08
CA PHE A 54 -10.05 -26.30 0.78
C PHE A 54 -10.85 -25.85 2.00
N LYS A 55 -10.20 -25.84 3.17
CA LYS A 55 -10.75 -25.18 4.36
C LYS A 55 -10.70 -23.67 4.12
N SER A 56 -11.84 -23.08 3.83
CA SER A 56 -11.95 -21.66 3.49
C SER A 56 -13.14 -21.01 4.17
N ASN A 57 -12.96 -19.76 4.60
CA ASN A 57 -14.03 -18.92 5.13
C ASN A 57 -14.28 -17.75 4.18
N HIS A 58 -15.55 -17.45 3.93
CA HIS A 58 -15.94 -16.27 3.16
C HIS A 58 -16.12 -15.09 4.12
N LEU A 59 -15.25 -14.09 4.03
CA LEU A 59 -15.21 -12.95 4.94
C LEU A 59 -16.21 -11.84 4.60
N GLY A 60 -17.00 -11.99 3.53
CA GLY A 60 -17.98 -10.99 3.10
C GLY A 60 -17.42 -10.05 2.02
N PRO A 61 -18.05 -8.88 1.83
CA PRO A 61 -17.54 -7.84 0.95
C PRO A 61 -16.11 -7.44 1.32
N LEU A 62 -15.28 -7.18 0.30
CA LEU A 62 -13.90 -6.74 0.49
C LEU A 62 -13.87 -5.35 1.15
N SER A 63 -13.43 -5.30 2.40
CA SER A 63 -13.22 -4.05 3.16
C SER A 63 -11.76 -3.79 3.53
N TRP A 64 -10.92 -4.84 3.50
CA TRP A 64 -9.50 -4.75 3.84
C TRP A 64 -8.70 -5.77 3.06
N PHE A 65 -7.57 -5.35 2.48
CA PHE A 65 -6.65 -6.23 1.76
C PHE A 65 -5.22 -5.68 1.84
N LEU A 66 -4.25 -6.50 2.28
CA LEU A 66 -2.83 -6.11 2.39
C LEU A 66 -2.56 -4.87 3.25
N GLY A 67 -3.43 -4.50 4.19
CA GLY A 67 -3.23 -3.26 4.94
C GLY A 67 -3.80 -2.01 4.24
N ILE A 68 -4.60 -2.20 3.18
CA ILE A 68 -5.34 -1.17 2.47
C ILE A 68 -6.82 -1.33 2.82
N GLY A 69 -7.46 -0.25 3.25
CA GLY A 69 -8.91 -0.14 3.38
C GLY A 69 -9.55 0.01 2.01
N VAL A 70 -10.66 -0.71 1.82
CA VAL A 70 -11.41 -0.71 0.55
C VAL A 70 -12.85 -0.29 0.85
N ASP A 71 -13.21 0.91 0.40
CA ASP A 71 -14.57 1.42 0.51
C ASP A 71 -15.27 1.26 -0.84
N ARG A 72 -16.45 0.64 -0.83
CA ARG A 72 -17.30 0.49 -2.01
C ARG A 72 -18.54 1.36 -1.83
N HIS A 73 -18.74 2.27 -2.77
CA HIS A 73 -19.83 3.23 -2.72
C HIS A 73 -21.05 2.72 -3.50
N ALA A 74 -22.22 3.30 -3.20
CA ALA A 74 -23.48 2.89 -3.82
C ALA A 74 -23.53 3.16 -5.34
N ASP A 75 -22.74 4.10 -5.82
CA ASP A 75 -22.57 4.42 -7.25
C ASP A 75 -21.63 3.44 -7.98
N GLY A 76 -21.06 2.48 -7.26
CA GLY A 76 -20.12 1.49 -7.80
C GLY A 76 -18.66 1.95 -7.82
N SER A 77 -18.36 3.17 -7.37
CA SER A 77 -16.97 3.62 -7.22
C SER A 77 -16.29 2.90 -6.05
N ILE A 78 -14.97 2.78 -6.14
CA ILE A 78 -14.13 2.13 -5.13
C ILE A 78 -13.05 3.12 -4.69
N THR A 79 -12.95 3.34 -3.39
CA THR A 79 -11.87 4.12 -2.79
C THR A 79 -10.92 3.19 -2.04
N LEU A 80 -9.62 3.41 -2.25
CA LEU A 80 -8.56 2.74 -1.50
C LEU A 80 -7.94 3.72 -0.53
N ASN A 81 -7.79 3.33 0.73
CA ASN A 81 -7.20 4.19 1.75
C ASN A 81 -6.20 3.42 2.63
N GLN A 82 -5.24 4.14 3.21
CA GLN A 82 -4.27 3.59 4.17
C GLN A 82 -4.23 4.40 5.47
N GLU A 83 -5.35 5.03 5.84
CA GLU A 83 -5.44 5.94 7.00
C GLU A 83 -4.93 5.28 8.29
N ARG A 84 -5.41 4.06 8.59
CA ARG A 84 -4.95 3.29 9.77
C ARG A 84 -3.45 2.98 9.74
N TYR A 85 -2.87 2.81 8.54
CA TYR A 85 -1.45 2.57 8.41
C TYR A 85 -0.65 3.86 8.62
N VAL A 86 -1.07 4.98 8.03
CA VAL A 86 -0.48 6.31 8.27
C VAL A 86 -0.53 6.66 9.76
N GLN A 87 -1.66 6.45 10.43
CA GLN A 87 -1.81 6.72 11.85
C GLN A 87 -0.80 5.92 12.69
N LYS A 88 -0.64 4.62 12.41
CA LYS A 88 0.39 3.79 13.05
C LYS A 88 1.80 4.30 12.78
N LEU A 89 2.09 4.82 11.60
CA LEU A 89 3.40 5.40 11.30
C LEU A 89 3.64 6.69 12.09
N ILE A 90 2.64 7.56 12.19
CA ILE A 90 2.70 8.78 12.99
C ILE A 90 2.97 8.42 14.46
N GLU A 91 2.24 7.47 15.03
CA GLU A 91 2.45 7.01 16.41
C GLU A 91 3.88 6.48 16.64
N ASN A 92 4.44 5.77 15.66
CA ASN A 92 5.76 5.15 15.77
C ASN A 92 6.93 6.12 15.56
N PHE A 93 6.80 7.10 14.65
CA PHE A 93 7.91 7.97 14.23
C PHE A 93 7.76 9.42 14.72
N VAL A 94 6.55 9.85 15.07
CA VAL A 94 6.22 11.21 15.52
C VAL A 94 5.29 11.16 16.75
N PRO A 95 5.73 10.60 17.90
CA PRO A 95 4.87 10.34 19.06
C PRO A 95 4.27 11.61 19.71
N ASN A 96 4.78 12.81 19.39
CA ASN A 96 4.25 14.11 19.84
C ASN A 96 3.63 14.91 18.69
N TYR A 97 3.04 14.24 17.70
CA TYR A 97 2.42 14.91 16.55
C TYR A 97 1.22 15.75 16.99
N ALA A 98 1.34 17.07 16.86
CA ALA A 98 0.21 17.98 16.96
C ALA A 98 -0.39 18.17 15.57
N SER A 99 -1.68 17.82 15.42
CA SER A 99 -2.44 17.86 14.15
C SER A 99 -2.48 19.23 13.45
N SER A 100 -1.91 20.28 14.05
CA SER A 100 -1.87 21.65 13.54
C SER A 100 -0.82 21.90 12.44
N ARG A 101 -0.12 20.85 11.96
CA ARG A 101 0.92 20.92 10.91
C ARG A 101 0.57 20.17 9.63
N ALA A 102 -0.72 20.01 9.33
CA ALA A 102 -1.15 19.45 8.06
C ALA A 102 -0.66 20.34 6.91
N HIS A 103 0.29 19.83 6.12
CA HIS A 103 0.76 20.51 4.92
C HIS A 103 -0.24 20.27 3.78
N ALA A 104 -0.44 21.24 2.88
CA ALA A 104 -1.32 21.06 1.73
C ALA A 104 -0.63 20.31 0.57
N CYS A 105 0.70 20.24 0.60
CA CYS A 105 1.53 19.58 -0.40
C CYS A 105 2.59 18.68 0.27
N PRO A 106 3.03 17.61 -0.42
CA PRO A 106 4.01 16.64 0.10
C PRO A 106 5.23 17.21 0.80
N CYS A 107 5.89 18.18 0.18
CA CYS A 107 6.96 19.02 0.71
C CYS A 107 7.36 20.03 -0.38
N ASP A 108 8.08 21.09 -0.02
CA ASP A 108 8.68 21.97 -1.02
C ASP A 108 9.82 21.25 -1.76
N VAL A 109 9.77 21.26 -3.09
CA VAL A 109 10.78 20.63 -3.97
C VAL A 109 12.16 21.20 -3.70
N SER A 110 12.23 22.51 -3.39
CA SER A 110 13.48 23.21 -3.09
C SER A 110 14.22 22.64 -1.87
N THR A 111 13.50 21.97 -0.96
CA THR A 111 14.09 21.31 0.22
C THR A 111 14.74 19.98 -0.18
N PHE A 112 14.11 19.24 -1.10
CA PHE A 112 14.59 17.93 -1.54
C PHE A 112 15.79 18.03 -2.49
N GLU A 113 15.88 19.10 -3.29
CA GLU A 113 17.04 19.37 -4.15
C GLU A 113 18.32 19.67 -3.37
N LYS A 114 18.20 20.16 -2.14
CA LYS A 114 19.33 20.49 -1.26
C LYS A 114 19.79 19.31 -0.41
N LEU A 115 19.09 18.17 -0.47
CA LEU A 115 19.45 16.99 0.30
C LEU A 115 20.77 16.41 -0.23
N GLY A 116 21.63 16.01 0.71
CA GLY A 116 22.91 15.39 0.43
C GLY A 116 23.22 14.25 1.39
N LEU A 117 24.32 13.58 1.13
CA LEU A 117 24.89 12.55 2.00
C LEU A 117 25.43 13.16 3.29
N ALA A 118 25.55 12.35 4.35
CA ALA A 118 26.22 12.77 5.57
C ALA A 118 27.68 13.17 5.28
N THR A 119 28.07 14.37 5.72
CA THR A 119 29.38 14.95 5.42
C THR A 119 30.38 14.68 6.55
N SER A 120 29.91 14.53 7.79
CA SER A 120 30.75 14.36 8.97
C SER A 120 30.54 13.02 9.67
N ARG A 121 31.59 12.56 10.38
CA ARG A 121 31.49 11.35 11.22
C ARG A 121 30.45 11.50 12.34
N ILE A 122 30.23 12.72 12.82
CA ILE A 122 29.23 13.05 13.85
C ILE A 122 27.82 12.84 13.31
N GLU A 123 27.53 13.33 12.10
CA GLU A 123 26.25 13.11 11.43
C GLU A 123 25.97 11.63 11.20
N ARG A 124 26.96 10.89 10.71
CA ARG A 124 26.84 9.43 10.51
C ARG A 124 26.54 8.69 11.80
N ALA A 125 27.24 9.03 12.88
CA ALA A 125 27.01 8.43 14.20
C ALA A 125 25.60 8.73 14.72
N LYS A 126 25.11 9.96 14.52
CA LYS A 126 23.73 10.33 14.86
C LYS A 126 22.72 9.52 14.04
N MET A 127 22.93 9.42 12.73
CA MET A 127 22.03 8.72 11.81
C MET A 127 22.00 7.20 12.01
N ALA A 128 23.12 6.60 12.42
CA ALA A 128 23.18 5.18 12.77
C ALA A 128 22.25 4.80 13.93
N SER A 129 21.92 5.75 14.81
CA SER A 129 20.98 5.54 15.92
C SER A 129 19.51 5.68 15.52
N LEU A 130 19.22 6.24 14.35
CA LEU A 130 17.87 6.59 13.92
C LEU A 130 17.29 5.54 12.96
N PRO A 131 15.98 5.25 13.03
CA PRO A 131 15.35 4.20 12.22
C PRO A 131 15.05 4.65 10.78
N TYR A 132 16.02 5.23 10.08
CA TYR A 132 15.84 5.81 8.74
C TYR A 132 15.30 4.79 7.72
N LEU A 133 15.96 3.63 7.58
CA LEU A 133 15.55 2.60 6.62
C LEU A 133 14.15 2.05 6.91
N LYS A 134 13.77 1.96 8.19
CA LYS A 134 12.44 1.53 8.60
C LYS A 134 11.38 2.54 8.16
N LEU A 135 11.67 3.84 8.33
CA LEU A 135 10.79 4.93 7.88
C LEU A 135 10.65 4.93 6.35
N ILE A 136 11.77 4.88 5.61
CA ILE A 136 11.76 4.87 4.14
C ILE A 136 11.01 3.66 3.59
N GLY A 137 11.24 2.46 4.12
CA GLY A 137 10.49 1.27 3.70
C GLY A 137 8.99 1.41 3.96
N SER A 138 8.62 2.05 5.08
CA SER A 138 7.21 2.29 5.42
C SER A 138 6.53 3.30 4.48
N LEU A 139 7.24 4.39 4.14
CA LEU A 139 6.76 5.41 3.21
C LEU A 139 6.74 4.91 1.75
N LEU A 140 7.68 4.04 1.37
CA LEU A 140 7.70 3.42 0.05
C LEU A 140 6.47 2.54 -0.16
N TYR A 141 6.03 1.84 0.88
CA TYR A 141 4.78 1.09 0.86
C TYR A 141 3.56 2.00 0.62
N LEU A 142 3.45 3.12 1.36
CA LEU A 142 2.41 4.13 1.12
C LEU A 142 2.42 4.63 -0.32
N SER A 143 3.60 4.96 -0.83
CA SER A 143 3.79 5.53 -2.16
C SER A 143 3.34 4.58 -3.27
N THR A 144 3.65 3.29 -3.12
CA THR A 144 3.35 2.28 -4.12
C THR A 144 1.87 1.88 -4.12
N MET A 145 1.19 1.99 -2.97
CA MET A 145 -0.17 1.48 -2.80
C MET A 145 -1.26 2.53 -2.99
N THR A 146 -1.22 3.63 -2.23
CA THR A 146 -2.33 4.62 -2.24
C THR A 146 -1.89 6.08 -2.35
N ARG A 147 -0.60 6.39 -2.23
CA ARG A 147 -0.05 7.76 -2.25
C ARG A 147 1.00 7.97 -3.36
N PRO A 148 0.64 7.80 -4.64
CA PRO A 148 1.61 7.99 -5.73
C PRO A 148 2.14 9.43 -5.81
N ASP A 149 1.44 10.39 -5.23
CA ASP A 149 1.82 11.80 -5.11
C ASP A 149 3.16 12.02 -4.39
N ILE A 150 3.54 11.15 -3.45
CA ILE A 150 4.84 11.25 -2.75
C ILE A 150 5.98 10.53 -3.47
N ALA A 151 5.73 9.87 -4.62
CA ALA A 151 6.70 9.01 -5.29
C ALA A 151 7.98 9.74 -5.70
N TYR A 152 7.85 11.00 -6.13
CA TYR A 152 9.00 11.84 -6.47
C TYR A 152 9.94 12.03 -5.26
N HIS A 153 9.39 12.47 -4.14
CA HIS A 153 10.14 12.66 -2.90
C HIS A 153 10.76 11.36 -2.38
N MET A 154 10.02 10.25 -2.51
CA MET A 154 10.51 8.93 -2.15
C MET A 154 11.70 8.49 -3.02
N SER A 155 11.70 8.79 -4.32
CA SER A 155 12.82 8.44 -5.20
C SER A 155 14.14 9.10 -4.73
N ILE A 156 14.06 10.35 -4.29
CA ILE A 156 15.21 11.11 -3.77
C ILE A 156 15.66 10.53 -2.42
N LEU A 157 14.75 10.32 -1.47
CA LEU A 157 15.10 9.76 -0.16
C LEU A 157 15.70 8.34 -0.27
N CYS A 158 15.17 7.52 -1.17
CA CYS A 158 15.71 6.19 -1.44
C CYS A 158 17.17 6.23 -1.95
N SER A 159 17.59 7.29 -2.65
CA SER A 159 18.97 7.42 -3.12
C SER A 159 19.99 7.56 -1.97
N PHE A 160 19.55 8.02 -0.80
CA PHE A 160 20.40 8.26 0.38
C PHE A 160 20.37 7.13 1.41
N MET A 161 19.79 5.96 1.10
CA MET A 161 19.65 4.84 2.05
C MET A 161 20.96 4.35 2.68
N ARG A 162 22.09 4.49 1.98
CA ARG A 162 23.39 4.01 2.46
C ARG A 162 24.05 4.94 3.50
N ASP A 163 23.96 6.25 3.28
CA ASP A 163 24.64 7.26 4.11
C ASP A 163 23.75 8.52 4.23
N PRO A 164 22.57 8.39 4.89
CA PRO A 164 21.60 9.47 4.94
C PRO A 164 22.11 10.60 5.83
N SER A 165 21.85 11.85 5.45
CA SER A 165 22.08 13.01 6.33
C SER A 165 20.93 13.20 7.33
N PRO A 166 21.15 13.95 8.43
CA PRO A 166 20.07 14.33 9.35
C PRO A 166 18.92 15.06 8.66
N ASP A 167 19.22 15.84 7.62
CA ASP A 167 18.22 16.57 6.83
C ASP A 167 17.36 15.61 6.02
N CYS A 168 17.92 14.50 5.52
CA CYS A 168 17.14 13.45 4.85
C CYS A 168 16.11 12.83 5.81
N TYR A 169 16.48 12.62 7.08
CA TYR A 169 15.54 12.09 8.07
C TYR A 169 14.46 13.08 8.43
N ALA A 170 14.82 14.35 8.63
CA ALA A 170 13.86 15.42 8.87
C ALA A 170 12.87 15.57 7.69
N ALA A 171 13.38 15.52 6.45
CA ALA A 171 12.56 15.57 5.24
C ALA A 171 11.60 14.37 5.14
N ALA A 172 12.05 13.16 5.48
CA ALA A 172 11.19 11.98 5.51
C ALA A 172 10.09 12.08 6.58
N LEU A 173 10.40 12.65 7.76
CA LEU A 173 9.40 12.90 8.79
C LEU A 173 8.39 13.98 8.39
N ASN A 174 8.82 15.01 7.68
CA ASN A 174 7.92 16.03 7.14
C ASN A 174 7.00 15.44 6.07
N LEU A 175 7.52 14.59 5.18
CA LEU A 175 6.74 13.88 4.17
C LEU A 175 5.69 12.95 4.80
N LEU A 176 5.98 12.33 5.95
CA LEU A 176 5.02 11.52 6.69
C LEU A 176 3.87 12.36 7.29
N GLN A 177 4.13 13.62 7.62
CA GLN A 177 3.15 14.54 8.23
C GLN A 177 2.23 15.21 7.19
N TYR A 178 2.41 14.90 5.91
CA TYR A 178 1.56 15.32 4.81
C TYR A 178 0.37 14.37 4.56
#